data_AF-A0A3B9AU18-F1
#
_entry.id   AF-A0A3B9AU18-F1
#
_cell.length_a   1.000
_cell.length_b   1.000
_cell.length_c   1.000
_cell.angle_alpha   90.00
_cell.angle_beta   90.00
_cell.angle_gamma   90.00
#
_symmetry.space_group_name_H-M   'P 1'
#
loop_
_entity.id
_entity.type
_entity.pdbx_description
1 polymer ?
#
loop_
_entity_poly.entity_id
_entity_poly.type
_entity_poly.pdbx_seq_one_letter_code
_entity_poly.pdbx_strand_id
1 'polypeptide(L)'
;MGLTTCHRKECDCEHYEDCVGNECVQKPNYYRLGDQWIAGHQLYVGALPDGFCNDTIAFDIDTSYTPSVEWLTPFYYFAKVEPWGIFPVNFELIEKYSDTDFLLTSWAHPVFCRPNNQEWYLSLARCKITPDTVFMNIKLRQNFDPTDRFVDSCDVVLLRYY
;
A
#
# COMPACT_ATOMS: atom_id res chain seq x y z
N MET A 1 7.07 -54.34 -20.24
CA MET A 1 7.78 -53.18 -19.69
C MET A 1 6.87 -51.98 -19.92
N GLY A 2 6.18 -51.52 -18.87
CA GLY A 2 5.30 -50.37 -18.96
C GLY A 2 6.13 -49.10 -18.91
N LEU A 3 6.07 -48.27 -19.95
CA LEU A 3 6.62 -46.91 -19.94
C LEU A 3 5.78 -46.10 -18.95
N THR A 4 6.31 -45.87 -17.75
CA THR A 4 5.79 -44.85 -16.84
C THR A 4 6.07 -43.51 -17.48
N THR A 5 5.04 -42.90 -18.07
CA THR A 5 5.05 -41.49 -18.41
C THR A 5 5.25 -40.70 -17.12
N CYS A 6 6.42 -40.11 -16.94
CA CYS A 6 6.61 -39.04 -15.96
C CYS A 6 5.67 -37.90 -16.34
N HIS A 7 4.49 -37.85 -15.74
CA HIS A 7 3.69 -36.64 -15.77
C HIS A 7 4.49 -35.56 -15.05
N ARG A 8 5.13 -34.68 -15.83
CA ARG A 8 5.73 -33.46 -15.32
C ARG A 8 4.61 -32.75 -14.57
N LYS A 9 4.77 -32.53 -13.27
CA LYS A 9 3.79 -31.86 -12.43
C LYS A 9 3.70 -30.43 -12.98
N GLU A 10 2.77 -30.18 -13.89
CA GLU A 10 2.43 -28.83 -14.33
C GLU A 10 2.00 -28.06 -13.08
N CYS A 11 2.62 -26.91 -12.83
CA CYS A 11 2.24 -26.12 -11.67
C CYS A 11 0.78 -25.70 -11.80
N ASP A 12 0.02 -25.81 -10.72
CA ASP A 12 -1.32 -25.26 -10.59
C ASP A 12 -1.22 -23.95 -9.80
N CYS A 13 -0.77 -22.89 -10.49
CA CYS A 13 -0.50 -21.59 -9.87
C CYS A 13 -1.72 -20.69 -9.90
N GLU A 14 -1.81 -19.78 -8.92
CA GLU A 14 -2.82 -18.73 -8.94
C GLU A 14 -2.62 -17.80 -10.15
N HIS A 15 -3.65 -17.06 -10.55
CA HIS A 15 -3.59 -16.15 -11.71
C HIS A 15 -2.46 -15.11 -11.60
N TYR A 16 -2.02 -14.77 -10.40
CA TYR A 16 -1.00 -13.77 -10.09
C TYR A 16 0.42 -14.33 -9.95
N GLU A 17 0.60 -15.61 -10.30
CA GLU A 17 1.87 -16.33 -10.22
C GLU A 17 2.22 -16.96 -11.57
N ASP A 18 3.52 -17.17 -11.80
CA ASP A 18 4.10 -17.89 -12.93
C ASP A 18 4.71 -19.21 -12.48
N CYS A 19 4.55 -20.27 -13.28
CA CYS A 19 5.19 -21.56 -13.06
C CYS A 19 6.66 -21.50 -13.53
N VAL A 20 7.59 -21.36 -12.59
CA VAL A 20 9.04 -21.35 -12.86
C VAL A 20 9.66 -22.57 -12.20
N GLY A 21 10.14 -23.52 -13.01
CA GLY A 21 10.88 -24.68 -12.48
C GLY A 21 10.07 -25.61 -11.56
N ASN A 22 8.76 -25.74 -11.77
CA ASN A 22 7.79 -26.45 -10.90
C ASN A 22 7.42 -25.72 -9.59
N GLU A 23 7.78 -24.45 -9.45
CA GLU A 23 7.35 -23.59 -8.35
C GLU A 23 6.48 -22.45 -8.87
N CYS A 24 5.48 -22.05 -8.09
CA CYS A 24 4.68 -20.87 -8.37
C CYS A 24 5.40 -19.65 -7.80
N VAL A 25 5.83 -18.76 -8.69
CA VAL A 25 6.56 -17.55 -8.35
C VAL A 25 5.67 -16.37 -8.66
N GLN A 26 5.57 -15.43 -7.73
CA GLN A 26 4.80 -14.21 -7.89
C GLN A 26 5.21 -13.42 -9.14
N LYS A 27 4.21 -12.95 -9.90
CA LYS A 27 4.42 -12.11 -11.08
C LYS A 27 4.99 -10.73 -10.70
N PRO A 28 5.80 -10.11 -11.57
CA PRO A 28 6.20 -8.72 -11.40
C PRO A 28 4.99 -7.79 -11.26
N ASN A 29 5.11 -6.71 -10.48
CA ASN A 29 4.03 -5.72 -10.26
C ASN A 29 2.77 -6.25 -9.54
N TYR A 30 2.80 -7.48 -9.05
CA TYR A 30 1.81 -7.98 -8.09
C TYR A 30 2.47 -8.10 -6.74
N TYR A 31 1.77 -7.77 -5.66
CA TYR A 31 2.22 -7.92 -4.29
C TYR A 31 1.17 -8.65 -3.48
N ARG A 32 1.56 -9.73 -2.79
CA ARG A 32 0.67 -10.42 -1.84
C ARG A 32 0.73 -9.72 -0.49
N LEU A 33 -0.30 -8.97 -0.16
CA LEU A 33 -0.51 -8.43 1.19
C LEU A 33 -1.53 -9.34 1.88
N GLY A 34 -1.12 -10.07 2.91
CA GLY A 34 -2.01 -11.03 3.59
C GLY A 34 -2.60 -12.06 2.63
N ASP A 35 -3.94 -12.12 2.54
CA ASP A 35 -4.70 -13.00 1.67
C ASP A 35 -5.14 -12.34 0.34
N GLN A 36 -4.74 -11.09 0.09
CA GLN A 36 -5.09 -10.36 -1.12
C GLN A 36 -3.88 -10.08 -2.03
N TRP A 37 -4.15 -10.09 -3.33
CA TRP A 37 -3.21 -9.70 -4.37
C TRP A 37 -3.45 -8.25 -4.77
N ILE A 38 -2.40 -7.44 -4.70
CA ILE A 38 -2.39 -6.03 -5.09
C ILE A 38 -1.63 -5.93 -6.39
N ALA A 39 -2.29 -5.46 -7.45
CA ALA A 39 -1.65 -5.14 -8.72
C ALA A 39 -1.32 -3.64 -8.75
N GLY A 40 -0.15 -3.27 -9.24
CA GLY A 40 0.20 -1.86 -9.41
C GLY A 40 1.52 -1.66 -10.15
N HIS A 41 1.58 -0.61 -10.95
CA HIS A 41 2.73 -0.36 -11.84
C HIS A 41 3.89 0.33 -11.14
N GLN A 42 3.63 1.04 -10.04
CA GLN A 42 4.64 1.68 -9.20
C GLN A 42 4.31 1.40 -7.74
N LEU A 43 4.32 0.11 -7.39
CA LEU A 43 4.09 -0.33 -6.02
C LEU A 43 5.31 -0.04 -5.16
N TYR A 44 5.08 0.61 -4.03
CA TYR A 44 6.03 0.75 -2.95
C TYR A 44 5.47 0.09 -1.71
N VAL A 45 6.29 -0.70 -1.02
CA VAL A 45 5.87 -1.45 0.16
C VAL A 45 6.76 -1.11 1.34
N GLY A 46 6.17 -1.01 2.53
CA GLY A 46 6.91 -0.82 3.76
C GLY A 46 6.04 -1.09 4.98
N ALA A 47 6.65 -1.12 6.15
CA ALA A 47 5.96 -1.31 7.42
C ALA A 47 5.98 -0.01 8.22
N LEU A 48 4.90 0.25 8.96
CA LEU A 48 4.89 1.28 9.97
C LEU A 48 5.81 0.88 11.15
N PRO A 49 6.56 1.83 11.75
CA PRO A 49 7.43 1.53 12.88
C PRO A 49 6.67 0.99 14.09
N ASP A 50 7.34 0.14 14.88
CA ASP A 50 6.79 -0.45 16.12
C ASP A 50 6.16 0.61 17.04
N GLY A 51 4.99 0.27 17.61
CA GLY A 51 4.33 1.04 18.67
C GLY A 51 3.09 1.85 18.26
N PHE A 52 2.90 2.12 16.98
CA PHE A 52 1.69 2.82 16.47
C PHE A 52 0.80 1.89 15.66
N CYS A 53 1.40 1.11 14.76
CA CYS A 53 0.74 0.17 13.87
C CYS A 53 1.81 -0.83 13.40
N ASN A 54 1.61 -2.13 13.56
CA ASN A 54 2.51 -3.13 12.98
C ASN A 54 1.98 -3.54 11.59
N ASP A 55 1.80 -2.54 10.74
CA ASP A 55 1.01 -2.67 9.52
C ASP A 55 1.88 -2.45 8.29
N THR A 56 1.70 -3.33 7.31
CA THR A 56 2.32 -3.20 6.00
C THR A 56 1.43 -2.35 5.12
N ILE A 57 2.03 -1.33 4.50
CA ILE A 57 1.40 -0.44 3.54
C ILE A 57 1.95 -0.78 2.16
N ALA A 58 1.05 -1.01 1.20
CA ALA A 58 1.38 -0.99 -0.22
C ALA A 58 0.82 0.30 -0.82
N PHE A 59 1.66 1.10 -1.46
CA PHE A 59 1.33 2.39 -2.04
C PHE A 59 1.58 2.33 -3.55
N ASP A 60 0.53 2.41 -4.35
CA ASP A 60 0.63 2.48 -5.81
C ASP A 60 0.48 3.93 -6.29
N ILE A 61 1.33 4.29 -7.24
CA ILE A 61 1.42 5.65 -7.76
C ILE A 61 1.27 5.63 -9.27
N ASP A 62 0.23 6.29 -9.77
CA ASP A 62 0.12 6.58 -11.20
C ASP A 62 0.26 8.08 -11.46
N THR A 63 1.49 8.59 -11.36
CA THR A 63 1.82 9.99 -11.66
C THR A 63 1.75 10.33 -13.15
N SER A 64 1.67 9.31 -14.02
CA SER A 64 1.51 9.50 -15.47
C SER A 64 0.07 9.84 -15.85
N TYR A 65 -0.86 9.60 -14.93
CA TYR A 65 -2.28 9.86 -15.11
C TYR A 65 -2.60 11.34 -14.82
N THR A 66 -2.76 12.13 -15.87
CA THR A 66 -3.38 13.46 -15.78
C THR A 66 -4.88 13.26 -15.49
N PRO A 67 -5.40 13.64 -14.32
CA PRO A 67 -6.80 13.43 -14.00
C PRO A 67 -7.65 14.27 -14.96
N SER A 68 -8.43 13.62 -15.83
CA SER A 68 -9.51 14.29 -16.57
C SER A 68 -10.74 14.53 -15.70
N VAL A 69 -10.72 14.01 -14.46
CA VAL A 69 -11.79 14.08 -13.48
C VAL A 69 -11.18 14.20 -12.08
N GLU A 70 -11.60 15.21 -11.30
CA GLU A 70 -10.99 15.60 -10.01
C GLU A 70 -11.02 14.52 -8.91
N TRP A 71 -11.79 13.44 -9.07
CA TRP A 71 -12.03 12.43 -8.02
C TRP A 71 -11.36 11.07 -8.24
N LEU A 72 -10.56 10.90 -9.29
CA LEU A 72 -9.69 9.72 -9.47
C LEU A 72 -8.26 10.12 -9.15
N THR A 73 -7.86 9.87 -7.91
CA THR A 73 -6.60 10.36 -7.38
C THR A 73 -5.48 9.35 -7.67
N PRO A 74 -4.27 9.80 -8.06
CA PRO A 74 -3.19 8.92 -8.53
C PRO A 74 -2.48 8.17 -7.40
N PHE A 75 -3.00 8.23 -6.18
CA PHE A 75 -2.36 7.77 -4.96
C PHE A 75 -3.28 6.78 -4.25
N TYR A 76 -2.98 5.50 -4.37
CA TYR A 76 -3.72 4.40 -3.76
C TYR A 76 -2.86 3.78 -2.68
N TYR A 77 -3.44 3.50 -1.51
CA TYR A 77 -2.77 2.69 -0.51
C TYR A 77 -3.65 1.55 0.00
N PHE A 78 -2.99 0.46 0.36
CA PHE A 78 -3.58 -0.69 1.01
C PHE A 78 -2.87 -0.87 2.33
N ALA A 79 -3.64 -1.00 3.42
CA ALA A 79 -3.10 -1.29 4.74
C ALA A 79 -3.69 -2.61 5.23
N LYS A 80 -2.82 -3.52 5.68
CA LYS A 80 -3.25 -4.70 6.44
C LYS A 80 -3.29 -4.32 7.91
N VAL A 81 -4.48 -4.41 8.51
CA VAL A 81 -4.69 -4.06 9.91
C VAL A 81 -5.31 -5.22 10.65
N GLU A 82 -4.58 -5.79 11.61
CA GLU A 82 -5.05 -6.92 12.40
C GLU A 82 -5.99 -6.44 13.54
N PRO A 83 -7.12 -7.11 13.81
CA PRO A 83 -7.63 -8.33 13.19
C PRO A 83 -8.63 -8.09 12.03
N TRP A 84 -8.70 -6.86 11.52
CA TRP A 84 -9.77 -6.43 10.62
C TRP A 84 -9.55 -6.75 9.14
N GLY A 85 -8.33 -7.10 8.74
CA GLY A 85 -7.99 -7.47 7.37
C GLY A 85 -7.38 -6.31 6.58
N ILE A 86 -7.60 -6.30 5.26
CA ILE A 86 -6.94 -5.36 4.35
C ILE A 86 -7.93 -4.31 3.87
N PHE A 87 -7.52 -3.05 3.95
CA PHE A 87 -8.34 -1.91 3.57
C PHE A 87 -7.72 -1.16 2.40
N PRO A 88 -8.41 -1.06 1.25
CA PRO A 88 -8.02 -0.20 0.15
C PRO A 88 -8.53 1.23 0.39
N VAL A 89 -7.66 2.21 0.19
CA VAL A 89 -8.00 3.61 0.46
C VAL A 89 -7.31 4.52 -0.55
N ASN A 90 -8.06 5.53 -0.99
CA ASN A 90 -7.54 6.57 -1.88
C ASN A 90 -7.04 7.74 -1.06
N PHE A 91 -5.88 8.25 -1.45
CA PHE A 91 -5.40 9.56 -1.02
C PHE A 91 -5.87 10.61 -2.02
N GLU A 92 -6.44 11.69 -1.52
CA GLU A 92 -6.69 12.90 -2.29
C GLU A 92 -5.48 13.82 -2.23
N LEU A 93 -5.18 14.48 -3.35
CA LEU A 93 -4.15 15.50 -3.43
C LEU A 93 -4.66 16.79 -2.80
N ILE A 94 -3.99 17.25 -1.73
CA ILE A 94 -4.22 18.59 -1.19
C ILE A 94 -3.35 19.61 -1.93
N GLU A 95 -2.05 19.32 -2.03
CA GLU A 95 -1.08 20.26 -2.58
C GLU A 95 0.06 19.52 -3.27
N LYS A 96 0.48 20.03 -4.43
CA LYS A 96 1.67 19.58 -5.16
C LYS A 96 2.78 20.61 -4.99
N TYR A 97 3.84 20.26 -4.26
CA TYR A 97 5.01 21.13 -4.09
C TYR A 97 5.98 21.01 -5.27
N SER A 98 6.11 19.79 -5.84
CA SER A 98 6.89 19.52 -7.06
C SER A 98 6.38 18.25 -7.75
N ASP A 99 7.03 17.80 -8.82
CA ASP A 99 6.71 16.53 -9.47
C ASP A 99 6.97 15.29 -8.60
N THR A 100 7.66 15.46 -7.47
CA THR A 100 8.01 14.38 -6.55
C THR A 100 7.65 14.67 -5.10
N ASP A 101 7.04 15.81 -4.75
CA ASP A 101 6.71 16.19 -3.37
C ASP A 101 5.24 16.64 -3.29
N PHE A 102 4.47 15.93 -2.46
CA PHE A 102 3.01 16.02 -2.40
C PHE A 102 2.52 16.04 -0.96
N LEU A 103 1.47 16.83 -0.70
CA LEU A 103 0.64 16.75 0.49
C LEU A 103 -0.67 16.06 0.12
N LEU A 104 -0.96 14.96 0.80
CA LEU A 104 -2.11 14.10 0.55
C LEU A 104 -3.00 14.04 1.79
N THR A 105 -4.30 13.82 1.58
CA THR A 105 -5.27 13.54 2.64
C THR A 105 -6.05 12.27 2.36
N SER A 106 -6.51 11.59 3.39
CA SER A 106 -7.53 10.56 3.24
C SER A 106 -8.70 10.86 4.16
N TRP A 107 -9.88 11.00 3.57
CA TRP A 107 -11.11 11.28 4.31
C TRP A 107 -11.91 10.05 4.67
N ALA A 108 -11.58 8.90 4.08
CA ALA A 108 -12.59 7.85 3.95
C ALA A 108 -12.39 6.67 4.90
N HIS A 109 -11.17 6.25 5.24
CA HIS A 109 -11.03 4.95 5.90
C HIS A 109 -9.83 4.84 6.87
N PRO A 110 -9.99 4.07 7.95
CA PRO A 110 -8.95 3.87 8.97
C PRO A 110 -7.78 3.05 8.44
N VAL A 111 -6.56 3.58 8.59
CA VAL A 111 -5.46 2.72 9.06
C VAL A 111 -5.65 2.64 10.55
N PHE A 112 -6.24 1.55 11.05
CA PHE A 112 -6.54 1.45 12.47
C PHE A 112 -5.25 1.25 13.27
N CYS A 113 -4.60 2.35 13.64
CA CYS A 113 -3.61 2.35 14.68
C CYS A 113 -4.32 2.37 16.03
N ARG A 114 -3.85 1.54 16.98
CA ARG A 114 -4.33 1.52 18.37
C ARG A 114 -3.28 1.98 19.39
N PRO A 115 -2.57 3.10 19.19
CA PRO A 115 -1.71 3.63 20.24
C PRO A 115 -2.58 3.92 21.47
N ASN A 116 -2.16 3.37 22.61
CA ASN A 116 -2.88 3.45 23.88
C ASN A 116 -4.34 2.92 23.84
N ASN A 117 -4.64 1.91 23.01
CA ASN A 117 -5.97 1.32 22.85
C ASN A 117 -7.07 2.28 22.32
N GLN A 118 -6.70 3.38 21.67
CA GLN A 118 -7.64 4.29 21.02
C GLN A 118 -7.55 4.14 19.51
N GLU A 119 -8.66 4.31 18.78
CA GLU A 119 -8.65 4.21 17.32
C GLU A 119 -8.16 5.53 16.69
N TRP A 120 -7.24 5.40 15.74
CA TRP A 120 -6.69 6.51 14.98
C TRP A 120 -6.84 6.23 13.49
N TYR A 121 -6.90 7.30 12.71
CA TYR A 121 -7.19 7.29 11.28
C TYR A 121 -6.08 8.01 10.54
N LEU A 122 -5.57 7.40 9.47
CA LEU A 122 -4.68 8.08 8.55
C LEU A 122 -5.43 9.27 7.94
N SER A 123 -4.86 10.47 8.12
CA SER A 123 -5.52 11.68 7.66
C SER A 123 -4.67 12.53 6.73
N LEU A 124 -3.39 12.72 7.04
CA LEU A 124 -2.50 13.53 6.20
C LEU A 124 -1.21 12.76 5.97
N ALA A 125 -0.70 12.83 4.75
CA ALA A 125 0.60 12.27 4.41
C ALA A 125 1.36 13.26 3.55
N ARG A 126 2.56 13.68 4.01
CA ARG A 126 3.51 14.34 3.12
C ARG A 126 4.41 13.27 2.50
N CYS A 127 4.42 13.20 1.19
CA CYS A 127 5.13 12.16 0.45
C CYS A 127 6.19 12.77 -0.45
N LYS A 128 7.41 12.24 -0.40
CA LYS A 128 8.48 12.53 -1.34
C LYS A 128 8.89 11.27 -2.09
N ILE A 129 8.72 11.28 -3.41
CA ILE A 129 8.89 10.12 -4.28
C ILE A 129 10.27 10.19 -4.94
N THR A 130 10.98 9.07 -4.93
CA THR A 130 12.16 8.82 -5.75
C THR A 130 11.93 7.56 -6.59
N PRO A 131 12.79 7.24 -7.57
CA PRO A 131 12.57 6.09 -8.46
C PRO A 131 12.37 4.76 -7.73
N ASP A 132 12.99 4.60 -6.55
CA ASP A 132 13.02 3.32 -5.82
C ASP A 132 12.49 3.44 -4.39
N THR A 133 12.18 4.66 -3.93
CA THR A 133 11.68 4.87 -2.56
C THR A 133 10.60 5.95 -2.47
N VAL A 134 9.73 5.83 -1.47
CA VAL A 134 8.83 6.91 -1.05
C VAL A 134 9.10 7.21 0.41
N PHE A 135 9.42 8.45 0.71
CA PHE A 135 9.50 8.96 2.07
C PHE A 135 8.14 9.55 2.44
N MET A 136 7.49 9.02 3.47
CA MET A 136 6.16 9.42 3.87
C MET A 136 6.16 9.85 5.34
N ASN A 137 5.76 11.08 5.60
CA ASN A 137 5.43 11.54 6.95
C ASN A 137 3.91 11.44 7.12
N ILE A 138 3.47 10.50 7.96
CA ILE A 138 2.05 10.23 8.17
C ILE A 138 1.59 10.91 9.45
N LYS A 139 0.43 11.58 9.38
CA LYS A 139 -0.27 12.12 10.53
C LYS A 139 -1.60 11.41 10.70
N LEU A 140 -1.84 10.98 11.94
CA LEU A 140 -3.06 10.32 12.34
C LEU A 140 -3.98 11.29 13.09
N ARG A 141 -5.30 11.12 12.93
CA ARG A 141 -6.35 11.82 13.69
C ARG A 141 -7.24 10.82 14.43
N GLN A 142 -7.87 11.21 15.54
CA GLN A 142 -8.81 10.33 16.26
C GLN A 142 -10.25 10.45 15.78
N ASN A 143 -10.67 11.62 15.30
CA ASN A 143 -12.02 11.83 14.75
C ASN A 143 -11.95 12.53 13.39
N PHE A 144 -13.06 12.51 12.66
CA PHE A 144 -13.25 13.27 11.42
C PHE A 144 -13.45 14.78 11.63
N ASP A 145 -13.24 15.28 12.85
CA ASP A 145 -13.32 16.71 13.14
C ASP A 145 -12.06 17.41 12.61
N PRO A 146 -12.17 18.40 11.71
CA PRO A 146 -11.02 19.14 11.18
C PRO A 146 -10.29 19.99 12.24
N THR A 147 -10.86 20.15 13.43
CA THR A 147 -10.25 20.87 14.56
C THR A 147 -9.48 19.95 15.52
N ASP A 148 -9.58 18.63 15.33
CA ASP A 148 -8.95 17.67 16.20
C ASP A 148 -7.42 17.66 16.04
N ARG A 149 -6.73 17.29 17.13
CA ARG A 149 -5.26 17.27 17.13
C ARG A 149 -4.74 16.09 16.32
N PHE A 150 -3.77 16.37 15.45
CA PHE A 150 -2.96 15.33 14.82
C PHE A 150 -1.89 14.83 15.79
N VAL A 151 -1.57 13.55 15.68
CA VAL A 151 -0.31 13.01 16.19
C VAL A 151 0.57 12.69 14.99
N ASP A 152 1.80 13.20 15.01
CA ASP A 152 2.83 12.81 14.05
C ASP A 152 3.17 11.34 14.32
N SER A 153 2.81 10.46 13.38
CA SER A 153 2.83 9.01 13.59
C SER A 153 4.07 8.32 13.03
N CYS A 154 5.14 9.09 12.80
CA CYS A 154 6.45 8.68 12.28
C CYS A 154 6.67 8.89 10.78
N ASP A 155 7.96 8.99 10.45
CA ASP A 155 8.47 8.93 9.09
C ASP A 155 8.60 7.46 8.65
N VAL A 156 8.13 7.17 7.46
CA VAL A 156 8.11 5.85 6.85
C VAL A 156 8.88 5.91 5.54
N VAL A 157 9.67 4.88 5.28
CA VAL A 157 10.34 4.70 3.99
C VAL A 157 9.75 3.45 3.34
N LEU A 158 9.05 3.64 2.22
CA LEU A 158 8.56 2.57 1.38
C LEU A 158 9.58 2.29 0.29
N LEU A 159 9.76 1.02 -0.07
CA LEU A 159 10.69 0.59 -1.10
C LEU A 159 9.92 0.08 -2.32
N ARG A 160 10.43 0.37 -3.52
CA ARG A 160 9.81 -0.08 -4.76
C ARG A 160 9.80 -1.61 -4.83
N TYR A 161 8.64 -2.14 -5.18
CA TYR A 161 8.42 -3.54 -5.45
C TYR A 161 8.58 -3.80 -6.95
N TYR A 162 9.31 -4.87 -7.32
CA TYR A 162 9.59 -5.27 -8.70
C TYR A 162 8.96 -6.62 -9.00
#